data_AF-A0A4Q7P4F8-F1
#
_entry.id   AF-A0A4Q7P4F8-F1
#
_cell.length_a   1.000
_cell.length_b   1.000
_cell.length_c   1.000
_cell.angle_alpha   90.00
_cell.angle_beta   90.00
_cell.angle_gamma   90.00
#
_symmetry.space_group_name_H-M   'P 1'
#
loop_
_entity.id
_entity.type
_entity.pdbx_description
1 polymer ?
#
loop_
_entity_poly.entity_id
_entity_poly.type
_entity_poly.pdbx_seq_one_letter_code
_entity_poly.pdbx_strand_id
1 'polypeptide(L)'
;MLGVYSSAIAQTNSQIKKNIDLLLIAEQQQEAITFLYQIIQQNPKALVSYSKELSNNLNQALQTGEFNYALANLALETSASSTFQLSPASEKVLSKQNESIRQKLKQTDSYHNWIWEDEAYMMGRAESGLILDLLGYGTSQTSLEELKASLDYFTDNRPKYFAVAALLRRSGQVNTKHYQSLAKDDETRGLLYMQLKNLNKLSLFPEAYHTQIQLSKADMVNWLIYPTELNTFPTEIELVKMFTIEYSDVGPADFYLWKFRADNENWKNDGWMAGLSGPFVRANGPSMDAYGYTFSAFTAFDKKSPEEHFDEIVNIIEEWNAKNKK
;
A
#
# COMPACT_ATOMS: atom_id res chain seq x y z
N MET A 1 -24.52 -14.22 -14.49
CA MET A 1 -25.36 -15.25 -13.85
C MET A 1 -24.43 -16.34 -13.31
N LEU A 2 -23.98 -16.17 -12.06
CA LEU A 2 -23.40 -17.18 -11.17
C LEU A 2 -23.58 -16.55 -9.79
N GLY A 3 -24.68 -16.91 -9.13
CA GLY A 3 -24.99 -16.41 -7.79
C GLY A 3 -24.01 -17.04 -6.80
N VAL A 4 -23.16 -16.22 -6.19
CA VAL A 4 -22.38 -16.65 -5.02
C VAL A 4 -23.36 -16.70 -3.86
N TYR A 5 -23.69 -17.92 -3.46
CA TYR A 5 -24.41 -18.21 -2.24
C TYR A 5 -23.66 -17.58 -1.05
N SER A 6 -24.21 -16.50 -0.51
CA SER A 6 -23.96 -16.09 0.87
C SER A 6 -24.67 -17.09 1.79
N SER A 7 -24.14 -18.30 1.92
CA SER A 7 -24.40 -19.11 3.10
C SER A 7 -23.48 -18.59 4.19
N ALA A 8 -24.03 -17.82 5.13
CA ALA A 8 -23.40 -17.60 6.41
C ALA A 8 -23.37 -18.96 7.13
N ILE A 9 -22.38 -19.79 6.81
CA ILE A 9 -22.09 -20.99 7.57
C ILE A 9 -21.74 -20.46 8.95
N ALA A 10 -22.55 -20.77 9.96
CA ALA A 10 -22.20 -20.56 11.35
C ALA A 10 -20.91 -21.35 11.59
N GLN A 11 -19.77 -20.68 11.47
CA GLN A 11 -18.49 -21.34 11.58
C GLN A 11 -18.34 -21.80 13.02
N THR A 12 -18.24 -23.11 13.22
CA THR A 12 -18.21 -23.64 14.57
C THR A 12 -16.87 -23.32 15.20
N ASN A 13 -16.88 -23.13 16.52
CA ASN A 13 -15.68 -23.00 17.34
C ASN A 13 -14.66 -24.14 17.09
N SER A 14 -15.13 -25.33 16.71
CA SER A 14 -14.29 -26.47 16.35
C SER A 14 -13.55 -26.27 15.02
N GLN A 15 -14.17 -25.62 14.03
CA GLN A 15 -13.58 -25.40 12.72
C GLN A 15 -12.50 -24.31 12.76
N ILE A 16 -12.71 -23.24 13.54
CA ILE A 16 -11.70 -22.20 13.76
C ILE A 16 -10.44 -22.81 14.39
N LYS A 17 -10.60 -23.55 15.49
CA LYS A 17 -9.48 -24.20 16.17
C LYS A 17 -8.74 -25.17 15.24
N LYS A 18 -9.47 -26.00 14.50
CA LYS A 18 -8.88 -26.92 13.52
C LYS A 18 -7.98 -26.16 12.54
N ASN A 19 -8.47 -25.08 11.94
CA ASN A 19 -7.68 -24.32 10.96
C ASN A 19 -6.48 -23.60 11.58
N ILE A 20 -6.56 -23.17 12.84
CA ILE A 20 -5.39 -22.67 13.57
C ILE A 20 -4.32 -23.76 13.71
N ASP A 21 -4.71 -25.00 14.01
CA ASP A 21 -3.79 -26.15 14.10
C ASP A 21 -3.17 -26.50 12.74
N LEU A 22 -3.95 -26.38 11.66
CA LEU A 22 -3.49 -26.64 10.29
C LEU A 22 -2.46 -25.62 9.78
N LEU A 23 -2.27 -24.47 10.44
CA LEU A 23 -1.20 -23.53 10.08
C LEU A 23 0.20 -24.14 10.19
N LEU A 24 0.36 -25.22 10.95
CA LEU A 24 1.63 -25.93 11.15
C LEU A 24 1.85 -27.06 10.13
N ILE A 25 0.87 -27.37 9.29
CA ILE A 25 0.93 -28.47 8.32
C ILE A 25 1.11 -27.86 6.93
N ALA A 26 2.30 -28.00 6.36
CA ALA A 26 2.70 -27.33 5.12
C ALA A 26 1.69 -27.55 3.97
N GLU A 27 1.18 -28.78 3.81
CA GLU A 27 0.25 -29.15 2.74
C GLU A 27 -1.16 -28.57 2.94
N GLN A 28 -1.52 -28.15 4.15
CA GLN A 28 -2.85 -27.63 4.49
C GLN A 28 -2.82 -26.15 4.90
N GLN A 29 -1.63 -25.55 5.02
CA GLN A 29 -1.42 -24.20 5.51
C GLN A 29 -2.16 -23.16 4.65
N GLN A 30 -2.14 -23.30 3.32
CA GLN A 30 -2.78 -22.34 2.42
C GLN A 30 -4.32 -22.35 2.54
N GLU A 31 -4.93 -23.53 2.69
CA GLU A 31 -6.37 -23.67 2.91
C GLU A 31 -6.76 -23.07 4.27
N ALA A 32 -5.95 -23.35 5.31
CA ALA A 32 -6.13 -22.79 6.64
C ALA A 32 -6.04 -21.26 6.66
N ILE A 33 -5.05 -20.68 5.97
CA ILE A 33 -4.91 -19.22 5.83
C ILE A 33 -6.15 -18.62 5.15
N THR A 34 -6.60 -19.23 4.04
CA THR A 34 -7.77 -18.78 3.29
C THR A 34 -9.02 -18.79 4.16
N PHE A 35 -9.22 -19.85 4.94
CA PHE A 35 -10.33 -19.97 5.88
C PHE A 35 -10.28 -18.89 6.97
N LEU A 36 -9.11 -18.62 7.54
CA LEU A 36 -8.95 -17.60 8.59
C LEU A 36 -9.19 -16.18 8.06
N TYR A 37 -8.82 -15.89 6.80
CA TYR A 37 -9.18 -14.61 6.18
C TYR A 37 -10.69 -14.42 6.02
N GLN A 38 -11.41 -15.48 5.61
CA GLN A 38 -12.87 -15.41 5.52
C GLN A 38 -13.49 -15.11 6.88
N ILE A 39 -12.96 -15.68 7.96
CA ILE A 39 -13.36 -15.32 9.32
C ILE A 39 -13.10 -13.86 9.63
N ILE A 40 -11.90 -13.35 9.36
CA ILE A 40 -11.54 -11.96 9.64
C ILE A 40 -12.49 -11.01 8.91
N GLN A 41 -12.82 -11.28 7.65
CA GLN A 41 -13.75 -10.45 6.86
C GLN A 41 -15.19 -10.51 7.37
N GLN A 42 -15.67 -11.68 7.81
CA GLN A 42 -17.06 -11.86 8.23
C GLN A 42 -17.30 -11.46 9.69
N ASN A 43 -16.37 -11.80 10.58
CA ASN A 43 -16.46 -11.54 12.01
C ASN A 43 -15.06 -11.44 12.63
N PRO A 44 -14.40 -10.27 12.58
CA PRO A 44 -13.05 -10.08 13.12
C PRO A 44 -12.93 -10.49 14.60
N LYS A 45 -13.99 -10.35 15.38
CA LYS A 45 -14.01 -10.67 16.81
C LYS A 45 -14.01 -12.17 17.09
N ALA A 46 -14.31 -13.02 16.11
CA ALA A 46 -14.37 -14.47 16.28
C ALA A 46 -13.02 -15.08 16.70
N LEU A 47 -11.91 -14.47 16.28
CA LEU A 47 -10.57 -14.97 16.60
C LEU A 47 -10.05 -14.53 17.98
N VAL A 48 -10.69 -13.54 18.63
CA VAL A 48 -10.23 -13.01 19.93
C VAL A 48 -10.16 -14.10 21.00
N SER A 49 -11.15 -14.99 21.02
CA SER A 49 -11.22 -16.15 21.94
C SER A 49 -10.14 -17.21 21.68
N TYR A 50 -9.44 -17.12 20.54
CA TYR A 50 -8.37 -18.03 20.12
C TYR A 50 -7.01 -17.34 20.03
N SER A 51 -6.89 -16.11 20.53
CA SER A 51 -5.67 -15.30 20.40
C SER A 51 -4.40 -16.02 20.87
N LYS A 52 -4.52 -16.85 21.93
CA LYS A 52 -3.41 -17.64 22.46
C LYS A 52 -2.99 -18.78 21.52
N GLU A 53 -3.93 -19.63 21.10
CA GLU A 53 -3.64 -20.72 20.15
C GLU A 53 -3.15 -20.18 18.82
N LEU A 54 -3.82 -19.14 18.32
CA LEU A 54 -3.45 -18.44 17.10
C LEU A 54 -2.00 -17.91 17.21
N SER A 55 -1.66 -17.26 18.32
CA SER A 55 -0.30 -16.75 18.52
C SER A 55 0.75 -17.82 18.62
N ASN A 56 0.47 -18.95 19.26
CA ASN A 56 1.41 -20.07 19.31
C ASN A 56 1.70 -20.61 17.91
N ASN A 57 0.64 -20.92 17.15
CA ASN A 57 0.78 -21.60 15.87
C ASN A 57 1.30 -20.66 14.77
N LEU A 58 0.86 -19.39 14.72
CA LEU A 58 1.44 -18.42 13.79
C LEU A 58 2.91 -18.16 14.10
N ASN A 59 3.30 -17.98 15.36
CA ASN A 59 4.71 -17.75 15.68
C ASN A 59 5.58 -18.93 15.27
N GLN A 60 5.13 -20.16 15.53
CA GLN A 60 5.84 -21.36 15.11
C GLN A 60 5.91 -21.47 13.58
N ALA A 61 4.81 -21.18 12.87
CA ALA A 61 4.78 -21.18 11.41
C ALA A 61 5.70 -20.10 10.80
N LEU A 62 5.77 -18.91 11.39
CA LEU A 62 6.66 -17.82 10.95
C LEU A 62 8.15 -18.10 11.19
N GLN A 63 8.47 -19.09 12.03
CA GLN A 63 9.84 -19.50 12.33
C GLN A 63 10.36 -20.55 11.34
N THR A 64 9.53 -21.02 10.39
CA THR A 64 10.02 -21.86 9.30
C THR A 64 10.97 -21.02 8.43
N GLY A 65 12.04 -21.63 7.92
CA GLY A 65 13.14 -20.89 7.29
C GLY A 65 12.75 -20.14 6.01
N GLU A 66 11.70 -20.59 5.32
CA GLU A 66 11.21 -20.01 4.08
C GLU A 66 10.18 -18.92 4.34
N PHE A 67 10.28 -17.81 3.62
CA PHE A 67 9.31 -16.73 3.71
C PHE A 67 7.99 -17.15 3.05
N ASN A 68 6.89 -17.09 3.79
CA ASN A 68 5.55 -17.32 3.26
C ASN A 68 4.76 -16.01 3.27
N TYR A 69 4.51 -15.46 2.07
CA TYR A 69 3.82 -14.19 1.87
C TYR A 69 2.38 -14.20 2.44
N ALA A 70 1.62 -15.28 2.23
CA ALA A 70 0.24 -15.39 2.69
C ALA A 70 0.16 -15.47 4.22
N LEU A 71 1.09 -16.22 4.84
CA LEU A 71 1.22 -16.33 6.29
C LEU A 71 1.62 -14.99 6.93
N ALA A 72 2.57 -14.27 6.32
CA ALA A 72 3.01 -12.97 6.82
C ALA A 72 1.90 -11.91 6.76
N ASN A 73 1.06 -11.91 5.70
CA ASN A 73 -0.12 -11.04 5.67
C ASN A 73 -1.15 -11.42 6.74
N LEU A 74 -1.37 -12.72 6.98
CA LEU A 74 -2.30 -13.15 8.03
C LEU A 74 -1.80 -12.68 9.41
N ALA A 75 -0.49 -12.80 9.64
CA ALA A 75 0.17 -12.28 10.84
C ALA A 75 0.02 -10.76 10.96
N LEU A 76 0.16 -10.01 9.87
CA LEU A 76 0.01 -8.55 9.88
C LEU A 76 -1.42 -8.13 10.26
N GLU A 77 -2.43 -8.70 9.60
CA GLU A 77 -3.84 -8.39 9.85
C GLU A 77 -4.28 -8.76 11.27
N THR A 78 -3.84 -9.91 11.75
CA THR A 78 -4.13 -10.37 13.12
C THR A 78 -3.34 -9.59 14.18
N SER A 79 -2.15 -9.05 13.85
CA SER A 79 -1.43 -8.11 14.72
C SER A 79 -2.15 -6.76 14.81
N ALA A 80 -2.61 -6.23 13.67
CA ALA A 80 -3.32 -4.95 13.59
C ALA A 80 -4.61 -4.96 14.41
N SER A 81 -5.30 -6.11 14.47
CA SER A 81 -6.49 -6.32 15.30
C SER A 81 -6.20 -6.72 16.76
N SER A 82 -4.93 -6.78 17.17
CA SER A 82 -4.50 -7.22 18.51
C SER A 82 -4.92 -8.67 18.87
N THR A 83 -5.18 -9.51 17.86
CA THR A 83 -5.55 -10.92 18.03
C THR A 83 -4.31 -11.83 18.05
N PHE A 84 -3.22 -11.37 17.43
CA PHE A 84 -1.93 -12.05 17.38
C PHE A 84 -0.85 -11.19 18.04
N GLN A 85 0.01 -11.82 18.84
CA GLN A 85 1.22 -11.20 19.36
C GLN A 85 2.47 -11.86 18.77
N LEU A 86 3.26 -11.07 18.06
CA LEU A 86 4.54 -11.51 17.51
C LEU A 86 5.55 -11.80 18.63
N SER A 87 6.13 -13.00 18.60
CA SER A 87 7.11 -13.44 19.61
C SER A 87 8.53 -12.95 19.28
N PRO A 88 9.39 -12.73 20.28
CA PRO A 88 10.79 -12.36 20.04
C PRO A 88 11.58 -13.35 19.16
N ALA A 89 11.21 -14.64 19.20
CA ALA A 89 11.82 -15.66 18.35
C ALA A 89 11.45 -15.46 16.87
N SER A 90 10.17 -15.22 16.58
CA SER A 90 9.70 -14.91 15.22
C SER A 90 10.24 -13.56 14.74
N GLU A 91 10.31 -12.55 15.61
CA GLU A 91 10.95 -11.26 15.31
C GLU A 91 12.41 -11.44 14.84
N LYS A 92 13.17 -12.32 15.50
CA LYS A 92 14.56 -12.60 15.12
C LYS A 92 14.68 -13.31 13.76
N VAL A 93 13.77 -14.24 13.46
CA VAL A 93 13.75 -14.94 12.16
C VAL A 93 13.41 -13.94 11.04
N LEU A 94 12.33 -13.18 11.20
CA LEU A 94 11.91 -12.15 10.27
C LEU A 94 13.00 -11.10 10.03
N SER A 95 13.69 -10.68 11.10
CA SER A 95 14.79 -9.71 10.97
C SER A 95 15.93 -10.25 10.09
N LYS A 96 16.32 -11.52 10.28
CA LYS A 96 17.34 -12.17 9.45
C LYS A 96 16.88 -12.37 8.00
N GLN A 97 15.60 -12.68 7.79
CA GLN A 97 15.03 -12.81 6.46
C GLN A 97 15.09 -11.47 5.72
N ASN A 98 14.66 -10.38 6.37
CA ASN A 98 14.76 -9.05 5.79
C ASN A 98 16.21 -8.62 5.53
N GLU A 99 17.14 -8.99 6.41
CA GLU A 99 18.58 -8.79 6.19
C GLU A 99 19.08 -9.47 4.92
N SER A 100 18.74 -10.75 4.74
CA SER A 100 19.10 -11.51 3.54
C SER A 100 18.50 -10.90 2.28
N ILE A 101 17.25 -10.42 2.35
CA ILE A 101 16.56 -9.76 1.23
C ILE A 101 17.26 -8.44 0.89
N ARG A 102 17.41 -7.52 1.87
CA ARG A 102 17.99 -6.18 1.60
C ARG A 102 19.39 -6.27 1.00
N GLN A 103 20.21 -7.23 1.42
CA GLN A 103 21.58 -7.41 0.93
C GLN A 103 21.65 -7.89 -0.53
N LYS A 104 20.58 -8.54 -1.03
CA LYS A 104 20.47 -8.98 -2.43
C LYS A 104 19.89 -7.90 -3.34
N LEU A 105 19.07 -7.00 -2.79
CA LEU A 105 18.45 -5.93 -3.55
C LEU A 105 19.49 -4.87 -3.95
N LYS A 106 19.59 -4.61 -5.25
CA LYS A 106 20.45 -3.55 -5.79
C LYS A 106 20.00 -2.17 -5.32
N GLN A 107 20.92 -1.36 -4.79
CA GLN A 107 20.62 -0.02 -4.27
C GLN A 107 21.15 1.07 -5.23
N THR A 108 20.26 1.82 -5.86
CA THR A 108 20.61 2.94 -6.76
C THR A 108 19.61 4.09 -6.64
N ASP A 109 20.06 5.33 -6.77
CA ASP A 109 19.18 6.51 -6.67
C ASP A 109 18.13 6.59 -7.79
N SER A 110 18.40 6.00 -8.95
CA SER A 110 17.49 5.93 -10.10
C SER A 110 16.71 4.61 -10.15
N TYR A 111 16.27 4.08 -9.00
CA TYR A 111 15.63 2.77 -8.93
C TYR A 111 14.35 2.68 -9.78
N HIS A 112 13.54 3.75 -9.84
CA HIS A 112 12.33 3.81 -10.66
C HIS A 112 12.54 3.51 -12.15
N ASN A 113 13.76 3.62 -12.67
CA ASN A 113 14.03 3.40 -14.09
C ASN A 113 14.09 1.92 -14.49
N TRP A 114 14.21 1.00 -13.54
CA TRP A 114 14.49 -0.41 -13.86
C TRP A 114 13.75 -1.41 -12.97
N ILE A 115 13.34 -1.03 -11.74
CA ILE A 115 12.75 -2.00 -10.81
C ILE A 115 11.46 -2.64 -11.36
N TRP A 116 10.69 -1.90 -12.16
CA TRP A 116 9.40 -2.35 -12.69
C TRP A 116 9.52 -3.47 -13.74
N GLU A 117 10.71 -3.69 -14.28
CA GLU A 117 11.02 -4.77 -15.22
C GLU A 117 11.82 -5.91 -14.54
N ASP A 118 12.17 -5.76 -13.26
CA ASP A 118 12.90 -6.75 -12.47
C ASP A 118 11.95 -7.41 -11.46
N GLU A 119 11.34 -8.51 -11.88
CA GLU A 119 10.39 -9.28 -11.05
C GLU A 119 11.01 -9.74 -9.73
N ALA A 120 12.28 -10.17 -9.74
CA ALA A 120 12.96 -10.63 -8.53
C ALA A 120 13.18 -9.49 -7.53
N TYR A 121 13.52 -8.30 -8.04
CA TYR A 121 13.59 -7.09 -7.20
C TYR A 121 12.22 -6.74 -6.64
N MET A 122 11.17 -6.70 -7.48
CA MET A 122 9.81 -6.35 -7.04
C MET A 122 9.27 -7.31 -5.98
N MET A 123 9.53 -8.62 -6.14
CA MET A 123 9.23 -9.62 -5.12
C MET A 123 9.97 -9.33 -3.82
N GLY A 124 11.30 -9.23 -3.84
CA GLY A 124 12.07 -8.95 -2.62
C GLY A 124 11.71 -7.62 -1.96
N ARG A 125 11.39 -6.59 -2.75
CA ARG A 125 10.89 -5.30 -2.27
C ARG A 125 9.57 -5.45 -1.53
N ALA A 126 8.62 -6.22 -2.07
CA ALA A 126 7.33 -6.47 -1.46
C ALA A 126 7.46 -7.31 -0.17
N GLU A 127 8.27 -8.36 -0.19
CA GLU A 127 8.58 -9.19 0.99
C GLU A 127 9.22 -8.36 2.10
N SER A 128 10.22 -7.54 1.77
CA SER A 128 10.88 -6.65 2.72
C SER A 128 9.89 -5.66 3.34
N GLY A 129 9.04 -5.02 2.53
CA GLY A 129 8.00 -4.12 3.02
C GLY A 129 7.05 -4.80 4.03
N LEU A 130 6.58 -6.00 3.70
CA LEU A 130 5.69 -6.78 4.56
C LEU A 130 6.35 -7.19 5.89
N ILE A 131 7.61 -7.65 5.83
CA ILE A 131 8.36 -7.98 7.04
C ILE A 131 8.53 -6.75 7.93
N LEU A 132 8.97 -5.62 7.36
CA LEU A 132 9.20 -4.39 8.10
C LEU A 132 7.92 -3.89 8.77
N ASP A 133 6.77 -3.96 8.09
CA ASP A 133 5.49 -3.57 8.69
C ASP A 133 5.12 -4.49 9.87
N LEU A 134 5.28 -5.80 9.70
CA LEU A 134 5.02 -6.78 10.76
C LEU A 134 5.93 -6.59 11.97
N LEU A 135 7.22 -6.28 11.76
CA LEU A 135 8.16 -5.95 12.84
C LEU A 135 7.76 -4.70 13.63
N GLY A 136 6.91 -3.83 13.07
CA GLY A 136 6.31 -2.70 13.78
C GLY A 136 5.35 -3.10 14.90
N TYR A 137 4.87 -4.35 14.93
CA TYR A 137 4.07 -4.92 16.02
C TYR A 137 4.91 -5.72 17.03
N GLY A 138 6.20 -5.88 16.76
CA GLY A 138 7.15 -6.54 17.66
C GLY A 138 7.53 -5.68 18.88
N THR A 139 8.11 -6.32 19.88
CA THR A 139 8.56 -5.66 21.11
C THR A 139 10.04 -5.82 21.39
N SER A 140 10.72 -6.74 20.68
CA SER A 140 12.14 -7.02 20.91
C SER A 140 13.05 -5.89 20.46
N GLN A 141 14.22 -5.83 21.08
CA GLN A 141 15.29 -4.92 20.66
C GLN A 141 15.84 -5.29 19.27
N THR A 142 15.90 -6.58 18.94
CA THR A 142 16.40 -7.07 17.63
C THR A 142 15.58 -6.54 16.46
N SER A 143 14.24 -6.60 16.55
CA SER A 143 13.40 -6.03 15.49
C SER A 143 13.53 -4.51 15.40
N LEU A 144 13.76 -3.83 16.53
CA LEU A 144 13.95 -2.38 16.54
C LEU A 144 15.26 -1.97 15.83
N GLU A 145 16.34 -2.72 16.07
CA GLU A 145 17.62 -2.54 15.41
C GLU A 145 17.50 -2.80 13.90
N GLU A 146 16.78 -3.85 13.54
CA GLU A 146 16.50 -4.19 12.15
C GLU A 146 15.74 -3.08 11.40
N LEU A 147 14.67 -2.54 12.02
CA LEU A 147 13.91 -1.42 11.45
C LEU A 147 14.81 -0.19 11.19
N LYS A 148 15.69 0.13 12.14
CA LYS A 148 16.65 1.25 12.01
C LYS A 148 17.69 0.98 10.93
N ALA A 149 18.26 -0.23 10.91
CA ALA A 149 19.25 -0.64 9.92
C ALA A 149 18.67 -0.57 8.51
N SER A 150 17.46 -1.10 8.30
CA SER A 150 16.77 -1.04 7.01
C SER A 150 16.49 0.39 6.56
N LEU A 151 16.05 1.25 7.48
CA LEU A 151 15.76 2.66 7.19
C LEU A 151 17.01 3.41 6.68
N ASP A 152 18.18 3.16 7.26
CA ASP A 152 19.44 3.78 6.82
C ASP A 152 20.11 3.04 5.64
N TYR A 153 19.77 1.78 5.39
CA TYR A 153 20.37 0.97 4.32
C TYR A 153 19.74 1.23 2.95
N PHE A 154 18.40 1.23 2.85
CA PHE A 154 17.74 1.28 1.55
C PHE A 154 18.02 2.60 0.83
N THR A 155 18.06 2.57 -0.49
CA THR A 155 17.92 3.76 -1.33
C THR A 155 16.47 3.93 -1.76
N ASP A 156 15.83 2.82 -2.19
CA ASP A 156 14.40 2.73 -2.51
C ASP A 156 13.52 3.20 -1.34
N ASN A 157 12.63 4.14 -1.62
CA ASN A 157 11.81 4.76 -0.60
C ASN A 157 10.67 3.85 -0.11
N ARG A 158 10.24 2.83 -0.86
CA ARG A 158 9.10 2.01 -0.43
C ARG A 158 9.41 1.10 0.75
N PRO A 159 10.51 0.32 0.78
CA PRO A 159 10.89 -0.38 2.02
C PRO A 159 11.15 0.59 3.17
N LYS A 160 11.76 1.77 2.91
CA LYS A 160 11.94 2.81 3.94
C LYS A 160 10.62 3.26 4.55
N TYR A 161 9.59 3.47 3.72
CA TYR A 161 8.27 3.88 4.20
C TYR A 161 7.74 2.88 5.24
N PHE A 162 7.82 1.58 4.98
CA PHE A 162 7.39 0.56 5.93
C PHE A 162 8.23 0.57 7.21
N ALA A 163 9.54 0.76 7.13
CA ALA A 163 10.38 0.94 8.31
C ALA A 163 10.01 2.18 9.14
N VAL A 164 9.72 3.31 8.49
CA VAL A 164 9.25 4.55 9.16
C VAL A 164 7.89 4.32 9.82
N ALA A 165 6.93 3.71 9.13
CA ALA A 165 5.60 3.41 9.67
C ALA A 165 5.70 2.50 10.90
N ALA A 166 6.51 1.44 10.82
CA ALA A 166 6.77 0.53 11.92
C ALA A 166 7.45 1.21 13.13
N LEU A 167 8.46 2.07 12.89
CA LEU A 167 9.09 2.84 13.96
C LEU A 167 8.12 3.82 14.61
N LEU A 168 7.30 4.51 13.84
CA LEU A 168 6.27 5.43 14.34
C LEU A 168 5.25 4.70 15.22
N ARG A 169 4.82 3.50 14.83
CA ARG A 169 3.92 2.63 15.61
C ARG A 169 4.52 2.26 16.96
N ARG A 170 5.83 2.01 17.01
CA ARG A 170 6.59 1.68 18.23
C ARG A 170 7.04 2.90 19.04
N SER A 171 6.54 4.09 18.70
CA SER A 171 6.98 5.37 19.31
C SER A 171 8.49 5.64 19.17
N GLY A 172 9.12 5.05 18.15
CA GLY A 172 10.51 5.32 17.79
C GLY A 172 10.69 6.73 17.22
N GLN A 173 11.88 7.28 17.41
CA GLN A 173 12.29 8.51 16.74
C GLN A 173 12.82 8.19 15.34
N VAL A 174 12.39 8.98 14.36
CA VAL A 174 12.86 8.91 12.97
C VAL A 174 13.48 10.25 12.63
N ASN A 175 14.67 10.23 12.03
CA ASN A 175 15.35 11.44 11.60
C ASN A 175 14.59 12.13 10.46
N THR A 176 14.47 13.45 10.51
CA THR A 176 13.77 14.27 9.51
C THR A 176 14.24 14.05 8.07
N LYS A 177 15.51 13.67 7.83
CA LYS A 177 16.02 13.33 6.50
C LYS A 177 15.17 12.26 5.80
N HIS A 178 14.63 11.31 6.56
CA HIS A 178 13.82 10.21 6.04
C HIS A 178 12.44 10.69 5.64
N TYR A 179 11.81 11.57 6.43
CA TYR A 179 10.55 12.21 6.04
C TYR A 179 10.71 13.04 4.76
N GLN A 180 11.83 13.75 4.62
CA GLN A 180 12.14 14.51 3.41
C GLN A 180 12.30 13.61 2.18
N SER A 181 13.04 12.50 2.29
CA SER A 181 13.22 11.54 1.20
C SER A 181 11.89 10.94 0.72
N LEU A 182 11.07 10.48 1.68
CA LEU A 182 9.76 9.88 1.39
C LEU A 182 8.77 10.90 0.83
N ALA A 183 8.73 12.12 1.36
CA ALA A 183 7.82 13.15 0.84
C ALA A 183 8.25 13.68 -0.54
N LYS A 184 9.53 13.60 -0.88
CA LYS A 184 10.03 13.99 -2.20
C LYS A 184 9.60 13.01 -3.29
N ASP A 185 9.55 11.73 -2.97
CA ASP A 185 9.23 10.65 -3.90
C ASP A 185 7.71 10.52 -4.15
N ASP A 186 7.28 10.57 -5.42
CA ASP A 186 5.85 10.59 -5.75
C ASP A 186 5.12 9.30 -5.36
N GLU A 187 5.80 8.14 -5.36
CA GLU A 187 5.22 6.86 -4.94
C GLU A 187 4.91 6.85 -3.43
N THR A 188 5.82 7.34 -2.60
CA THR A 188 5.72 7.23 -1.14
C THR A 188 5.17 8.47 -0.44
N ARG A 189 5.10 9.64 -1.11
CA ARG A 189 4.60 10.90 -0.52
C ARG A 189 3.19 10.75 0.07
N GLY A 190 2.25 10.23 -0.72
CA GLY A 190 0.86 10.06 -0.30
C GLY A 190 0.72 9.10 0.88
N LEU A 191 1.50 8.02 0.87
CA LEU A 191 1.54 7.05 1.96
C LEU A 191 2.06 7.67 3.26
N LEU A 192 3.17 8.42 3.21
CA LEU A 192 3.70 9.12 4.37
C LEU A 192 2.68 10.13 4.92
N TYR A 193 2.05 10.92 4.05
CA TYR A 193 1.03 11.89 4.43
C TYR A 193 -0.10 11.20 5.21
N MET A 194 -0.69 10.13 4.65
CA MET A 194 -1.78 9.40 5.28
C MET A 194 -1.36 8.75 6.60
N GLN A 195 -0.17 8.16 6.65
CA GLN A 195 0.36 7.57 7.87
C GLN A 195 0.52 8.60 9.00
N LEU A 196 1.05 9.79 8.68
CA LEU A 196 1.20 10.88 9.66
C LEU A 196 -0.13 11.50 10.05
N LYS A 197 -1.08 11.67 9.11
CA LYS A 197 -2.45 12.11 9.38
C LYS A 197 -3.15 11.18 10.36
N ASN A 198 -3.13 9.87 10.10
CA ASN A 198 -3.74 8.85 10.94
C ASN A 198 -3.14 8.80 12.37
N LEU A 199 -1.87 9.18 12.52
CA LEU A 199 -1.19 9.25 13.81
C LEU A 199 -1.31 10.62 14.50
N ASN A 200 -1.99 11.60 13.91
CA ASN A 200 -2.02 13.00 14.35
C ASN A 200 -0.62 13.63 14.46
N LYS A 201 0.27 13.33 13.50
CA LYS A 201 1.68 13.79 13.44
C LYS A 201 2.01 14.52 12.14
N LEU A 202 1.04 15.19 11.51
CA LEU A 202 1.26 15.92 10.26
C LEU A 202 2.32 17.03 10.35
N SER A 203 2.63 17.52 11.55
CA SER A 203 3.74 18.47 11.76
C SER A 203 5.12 17.91 11.39
N LEU A 204 5.26 16.58 11.25
CA LEU A 204 6.48 15.93 10.74
C LEU A 204 6.54 15.87 9.21
N PHE A 205 5.42 16.13 8.53
CA PHE A 205 5.37 16.08 7.07
C PHE A 205 6.07 17.32 6.49
N PRO A 206 7.01 17.18 5.55
CA PRO A 206 7.77 18.33 5.03
C PRO A 206 6.87 19.32 4.28
N GLU A 207 6.93 20.59 4.70
CA GLU A 207 6.07 21.68 4.20
C GLU A 207 6.16 21.89 2.68
N ALA A 208 7.35 21.73 2.09
CA ALA A 208 7.58 21.88 0.64
C ALA A 208 6.74 20.91 -0.22
N TYR A 209 6.29 19.79 0.35
CA TYR A 209 5.45 18.80 -0.33
C TYR A 209 4.01 18.80 0.18
N HIS A 210 3.68 19.65 1.17
CA HIS A 210 2.36 19.71 1.79
C HIS A 210 1.43 20.68 1.03
N THR A 211 1.22 20.41 -0.25
CA THR A 211 0.31 21.19 -1.09
C THR A 211 -0.60 20.25 -1.85
N GLN A 212 -1.79 20.73 -2.22
CA GLN A 212 -2.76 19.89 -2.91
C GLN A 212 -2.23 19.38 -4.26
N ILE A 213 -1.45 20.20 -5.00
CA ILE A 213 -0.80 19.80 -6.26
C ILE A 213 0.17 18.63 -6.04
N GLN A 214 0.98 18.68 -4.97
CA GLN A 214 1.96 17.62 -4.71
C GLN A 214 1.28 16.32 -4.23
N LEU A 215 0.21 16.43 -3.44
CA LEU A 215 -0.57 15.28 -3.01
C LEU A 215 -1.39 14.68 -4.17
N SER A 216 -1.99 15.50 -5.03
CA SER A 216 -2.69 15.00 -6.21
C SER A 216 -1.75 14.36 -7.24
N LYS A 217 -0.50 14.83 -7.35
CA LYS A 217 0.52 14.13 -8.14
C LYS A 217 0.85 12.75 -7.57
N ALA A 218 1.02 12.65 -6.26
CA ALA A 218 1.31 11.38 -5.58
C ALA A 218 0.13 10.40 -5.71
N ASP A 219 -1.10 10.92 -5.64
CA ASP A 219 -2.32 10.16 -5.91
C ASP A 219 -2.35 9.63 -7.35
N MET A 220 -2.08 10.48 -8.36
CA MET A 220 -1.97 10.04 -9.76
C MET A 220 -0.90 8.97 -9.96
N VAL A 221 0.29 9.15 -9.37
CA VAL A 221 1.38 8.15 -9.49
C VAL A 221 0.98 6.83 -8.83
N ASN A 222 0.36 6.86 -7.66
CA ASN A 222 -0.13 5.64 -7.01
C ASN A 222 -1.23 4.94 -7.83
N TRP A 223 -2.06 5.70 -8.55
CA TRP A 223 -2.99 5.14 -9.52
C TRP A 223 -2.28 4.47 -10.71
N LEU A 224 -1.31 5.17 -11.32
CA LEU A 224 -0.62 4.67 -12.52
C LEU A 224 0.17 3.38 -12.26
N ILE A 225 0.78 3.22 -11.09
CA ILE A 225 1.55 2.01 -10.77
C ILE A 225 0.69 0.76 -10.55
N TYR A 226 -0.65 0.87 -10.52
CA TYR A 226 -1.49 -0.32 -10.39
C TYR A 226 -1.33 -1.26 -11.60
N PRO A 227 -1.40 -2.60 -11.41
CA PRO A 227 -1.17 -3.57 -12.48
C PRO A 227 -2.11 -3.45 -13.69
N THR A 228 -3.31 -2.91 -13.48
CA THR A 228 -4.31 -2.71 -14.54
C THR A 228 -4.21 -1.36 -15.24
N GLU A 229 -3.33 -0.48 -14.76
CA GLU A 229 -3.09 0.86 -15.31
C GLU A 229 -1.76 0.86 -16.06
N LEU A 230 -0.81 1.75 -15.72
CA LEU A 230 0.49 1.82 -16.35
C LEU A 230 1.40 0.65 -15.93
N ASN A 231 1.18 0.09 -14.73
CA ASN A 231 1.98 -0.97 -14.10
C ASN A 231 3.49 -0.65 -14.06
N THR A 232 3.83 0.64 -14.00
CA THR A 232 5.19 1.14 -13.85
C THR A 232 5.12 2.58 -13.34
N PHE A 233 6.24 3.06 -12.80
CA PHE A 233 6.37 4.49 -12.51
C PHE A 233 6.44 5.28 -13.82
N PRO A 234 5.69 6.40 -13.96
CA PRO A 234 5.76 7.22 -15.16
C PRO A 234 7.14 7.86 -15.29
N THR A 235 7.75 7.80 -16.48
CA THR A 235 9.02 8.48 -16.75
C THR A 235 8.88 9.99 -16.53
N GLU A 236 7.77 10.56 -17.00
CA GLU A 236 7.43 11.97 -16.82
C GLU A 236 5.94 12.13 -16.52
N ILE A 237 5.63 13.15 -15.72
CA ILE A 237 4.27 13.55 -15.36
C ILE A 237 4.24 15.04 -15.07
N GLU A 238 3.33 15.76 -15.73
CA GLU A 238 3.22 17.23 -15.70
C GLU A 238 1.78 17.67 -15.44
N LEU A 239 1.59 18.66 -14.57
CA LEU A 239 0.29 19.28 -14.36
C LEU A 239 -0.07 20.11 -15.60
N VAL A 240 -1.22 19.83 -16.19
CA VAL A 240 -1.73 20.56 -17.34
C VAL A 240 -2.69 21.64 -16.88
N LYS A 241 -3.70 21.26 -16.10
CA LYS A 241 -4.80 22.15 -15.74
C LYS A 241 -5.47 21.70 -14.45
N MET A 242 -5.99 22.66 -13.70
CA MET A 242 -6.89 22.44 -12.57
C MET A 242 -8.31 22.81 -13.00
N PHE A 243 -9.27 21.93 -12.71
CA PHE A 243 -10.70 22.18 -12.90
C PHE A 243 -11.37 22.25 -11.54
N THR A 244 -12.26 23.22 -11.34
CA THR A 244 -13.02 23.35 -10.09
C THR A 244 -14.48 23.10 -10.37
N ILE A 245 -15.09 22.18 -9.63
CA ILE A 245 -16.53 21.95 -9.63
C ILE A 245 -17.09 22.41 -8.29
N GLU A 246 -18.20 23.16 -8.33
CA GLU A 246 -18.97 23.55 -7.15
C GLU A 246 -19.98 22.45 -6.80
N TYR A 247 -19.78 21.78 -5.67
CA TYR A 247 -20.71 20.80 -5.13
C TYR A 247 -21.59 21.43 -4.05
N SER A 248 -22.89 21.14 -4.06
CA SER A 248 -23.86 21.79 -3.17
C SER A 248 -23.72 21.41 -1.69
N ASP A 249 -23.13 20.26 -1.39
CA ASP A 249 -22.98 19.68 -0.05
C ASP A 249 -21.60 19.92 0.57
N VAL A 250 -20.54 19.92 -0.25
CA VAL A 250 -19.14 20.04 0.21
C VAL A 250 -18.43 21.30 -0.29
N GLY A 251 -19.07 22.10 -1.15
CA GLY A 251 -18.49 23.32 -1.74
C GLY A 251 -17.53 23.04 -2.91
N PRO A 252 -16.57 23.94 -3.19
CA PRO A 252 -15.65 23.77 -4.32
C PRO A 252 -14.72 22.60 -4.10
N ALA A 253 -14.60 21.75 -5.12
CA ALA A 253 -13.61 20.69 -5.18
C ALA A 253 -12.81 20.75 -6.50
N ASP A 254 -11.51 20.51 -6.37
CA ASP A 254 -10.56 20.63 -7.46
C ASP A 254 -10.17 19.28 -8.04
N PHE A 255 -10.14 19.19 -9.36
CA PHE A 255 -9.53 18.12 -10.13
C PHE A 255 -8.23 18.60 -10.75
N TYR A 256 -7.24 17.72 -10.81
CA TYR A 256 -5.93 17.99 -11.38
C TYR A 256 -5.73 17.10 -12.60
N LEU A 257 -5.72 17.70 -13.79
CA LEU A 257 -5.41 17.01 -15.03
C LEU A 257 -3.90 16.97 -15.21
N TRP A 258 -3.39 15.77 -15.32
CA TRP A 258 -2.00 15.43 -15.57
C TRP A 258 -1.87 14.91 -17.00
N LYS A 259 -0.73 15.21 -17.62
CA LYS A 259 -0.23 14.41 -18.73
C LYS A 259 0.96 13.58 -18.24
N PHE A 260 1.06 12.34 -18.68
CA PHE A 260 2.15 11.44 -18.30
C PHE A 260 2.61 10.60 -19.47
N ARG A 261 3.81 10.00 -19.36
CA ARG A 261 4.35 9.02 -20.30
C ARG A 261 5.25 8.01 -19.59
N ALA A 262 5.46 6.87 -20.22
CA ALA A 262 6.45 5.87 -19.81
C ALA A 262 7.22 5.36 -21.02
N ASP A 263 8.52 5.10 -20.81
CA ASP A 263 9.44 4.67 -21.87
C ASP A 263 9.72 3.15 -21.85
N ASN A 264 8.96 2.38 -21.06
CA ASN A 264 9.10 0.92 -21.05
C ASN A 264 8.53 0.27 -22.32
N GLU A 265 8.79 -1.02 -22.51
CA GLU A 265 8.41 -1.71 -23.76
C GLU A 265 6.92 -1.64 -24.09
N ASN A 266 6.05 -1.57 -23.08
CA ASN A 266 4.60 -1.57 -23.23
C ASN A 266 4.04 -0.20 -23.62
N TRP A 267 4.69 0.91 -23.25
CA TRP A 267 4.14 2.26 -23.37
C TRP A 267 4.96 3.22 -24.23
N LYS A 268 6.19 2.85 -24.62
CA LYS A 268 7.12 3.73 -25.36
C LYS A 268 6.55 4.31 -26.67
N ASN A 269 5.53 3.68 -27.26
CA ASN A 269 4.92 4.11 -28.51
C ASN A 269 3.64 4.96 -28.32
N ASP A 270 3.08 5.00 -27.12
CA ASP A 270 1.82 5.70 -26.82
C ASP A 270 2.04 7.21 -26.58
N GLY A 271 3.27 7.60 -26.23
CA GLY A 271 3.63 8.99 -26.02
C GLY A 271 2.98 9.59 -24.76
N TRP A 272 2.55 10.84 -24.85
CA TRP A 272 1.85 11.51 -23.75
C TRP A 272 0.39 11.04 -23.68
N MET A 273 -0.06 10.69 -22.49
CA MET A 273 -1.43 10.27 -22.16
C MET A 273 -2.02 11.15 -21.05
N ALA A 274 -3.31 11.03 -20.76
CA ALA A 274 -4.01 11.87 -19.79
C ALA A 274 -4.40 11.10 -18.53
N GLY A 275 -4.27 11.76 -17.37
CA GLY A 275 -4.75 11.25 -16.10
C GLY A 275 -5.40 12.35 -15.29
N LEU A 276 -6.43 12.03 -14.53
CA LEU A 276 -7.15 12.96 -13.68
C LEU A 276 -7.04 12.48 -12.24
N SER A 277 -6.72 13.39 -11.32
CA SER A 277 -6.77 13.14 -9.87
C SER A 277 -7.76 14.08 -9.20
N GLY A 278 -8.47 13.56 -8.20
CA GLY A 278 -9.52 14.29 -7.48
C GLY A 278 -10.91 13.73 -7.80
N PRO A 279 -12.00 14.37 -7.35
CA PRO A 279 -11.99 15.72 -6.78
C PRO A 279 -11.35 15.76 -5.40
N PHE A 280 -10.71 16.89 -5.08
CA PHE A 280 -10.22 17.21 -3.74
C PHE A 280 -11.01 18.40 -3.19
N VAL A 281 -11.79 18.18 -2.13
CA VAL A 281 -12.60 19.23 -1.50
C VAL A 281 -11.69 20.27 -0.84
N ARG A 282 -11.80 21.55 -1.26
CA ARG A 282 -10.89 22.63 -0.79
C ARG A 282 -10.90 22.82 0.71
N ALA A 283 -12.07 22.69 1.35
CA ALA A 283 -12.21 22.83 2.79
C ALA A 283 -11.43 21.76 3.59
N ASN A 284 -11.11 20.62 2.96
CA ASN A 284 -10.37 19.52 3.57
C ASN A 284 -8.89 19.53 3.18
N GLY A 285 -8.47 20.44 2.30
CA GLY A 285 -7.15 20.43 1.68
C GLY A 285 -6.05 21.07 2.54
N PRO A 286 -4.78 20.69 2.33
CA PRO A 286 -4.32 19.62 1.42
C PRO A 286 -4.70 18.22 1.92
N SER A 287 -5.17 17.33 1.04
CA SER A 287 -5.51 15.94 1.38
C SER A 287 -5.19 14.94 0.25
N MET A 288 -5.20 13.65 0.59
CA MET A 288 -5.18 12.52 -0.35
C MET A 288 -6.60 11.99 -0.64
N ASP A 289 -7.64 12.66 -0.14
CA ASP A 289 -9.01 12.17 -0.23
C ASP A 289 -9.61 12.57 -1.60
N ALA A 290 -9.36 11.74 -2.62
CA ALA A 290 -9.76 11.98 -4.02
C ALA A 290 -11.18 11.49 -4.39
N TYR A 291 -11.95 10.99 -3.41
CA TYR A 291 -13.33 10.53 -3.56
C TYR A 291 -13.59 9.52 -4.71
N GLY A 292 -12.57 8.78 -5.15
CA GLY A 292 -12.70 7.67 -6.09
C GLY A 292 -12.80 8.06 -7.57
N TYR A 293 -12.39 9.27 -7.94
CA TYR A 293 -12.43 9.78 -9.32
C TYR A 293 -11.04 9.89 -9.95
N THR A 294 -9.99 9.40 -9.28
CA THR A 294 -8.66 9.30 -9.89
C THR A 294 -8.66 8.21 -10.96
N PHE A 295 -8.25 8.56 -12.18
CA PHE A 295 -8.34 7.67 -13.34
C PHE A 295 -7.39 8.08 -14.46
N SER A 296 -6.97 7.12 -15.29
CA SER A 296 -6.17 7.37 -16.51
C SER A 296 -6.95 7.04 -17.77
N ALA A 297 -6.88 7.93 -18.76
CA ALA A 297 -7.28 7.64 -20.14
C ALA A 297 -6.02 7.56 -21.01
N PHE A 298 -5.79 6.39 -21.62
CA PHE A 298 -4.65 6.16 -22.52
C PHE A 298 -4.86 6.74 -23.93
N THR A 299 -5.82 7.64 -24.09
CA THR A 299 -5.96 8.45 -25.30
C THR A 299 -4.75 9.38 -25.39
N ALA A 300 -4.08 9.39 -26.55
CA ALA A 300 -2.96 10.29 -26.81
C ALA A 300 -3.33 11.74 -26.52
N PHE A 301 -2.48 12.41 -25.73
CA PHE A 301 -2.79 13.69 -25.10
C PHE A 301 -3.03 14.80 -26.13
N ASP A 302 -2.30 14.79 -27.23
CA ASP A 302 -2.36 15.80 -28.30
C ASP A 302 -3.60 15.69 -29.22
N LYS A 303 -4.39 14.61 -29.09
CA LYS A 303 -5.62 14.41 -29.88
C LYS A 303 -6.83 15.17 -29.34
N LYS A 304 -6.75 15.70 -28.13
CA LYS A 304 -7.86 16.37 -27.42
C LYS A 304 -7.36 17.58 -26.66
N SER A 305 -8.23 18.56 -26.48
CA SER A 305 -8.03 19.65 -25.54
C SER A 305 -8.05 19.15 -24.08
N PRO A 306 -7.47 19.91 -23.13
CA PRO A 306 -7.58 19.60 -21.70
C PRO A 306 -9.03 19.38 -21.23
N GLU A 307 -9.98 20.17 -21.74
CA GLU A 307 -11.41 20.05 -21.43
C GLU A 307 -11.99 18.73 -21.94
N GLU A 308 -11.68 18.33 -23.17
CA GLU A 308 -12.16 17.07 -23.74
C GLU A 308 -11.60 15.83 -23.02
N HIS A 309 -10.35 15.88 -22.53
CA HIS A 309 -9.80 14.84 -21.66
C HIS A 309 -10.50 14.78 -20.30
N PHE A 310 -10.75 15.94 -19.70
CA PHE A 310 -11.49 16.04 -18.45
C PHE A 310 -12.89 15.41 -18.58
N ASP A 311 -13.65 15.83 -19.59
CA ASP A 311 -15.00 15.33 -19.84
C ASP A 311 -15.00 13.83 -20.16
N GLU A 312 -14.05 13.33 -20.96
CA GLU A 312 -13.92 11.89 -21.22
C GLU A 312 -13.75 11.09 -19.93
N ILE A 313 -12.79 11.47 -19.09
CA ILE A 313 -12.47 10.72 -17.87
C ILE A 313 -13.64 10.77 -16.89
N VAL A 314 -14.24 11.94 -16.68
CA VAL A 314 -15.41 12.07 -15.79
C VAL A 314 -16.58 11.22 -16.27
N ASN A 315 -16.89 11.25 -17.58
CA ASN A 315 -17.96 10.44 -18.15
C ASN A 315 -17.74 8.93 -17.97
N ILE A 316 -16.50 8.45 -18.16
CA ILE A 316 -16.16 7.03 -17.93
C ILE A 316 -16.46 6.62 -16.49
N ILE A 317 -16.03 7.44 -15.51
CA ILE A 317 -16.22 7.17 -14.08
C ILE A 317 -17.72 7.20 -13.73
N GLU A 318 -18.47 8.18 -14.23
CA GLU A 318 -19.91 8.30 -13.99
C GLU A 318 -20.69 7.11 -14.56
N GLU A 319 -20.36 6.65 -15.78
CA GLU A 319 -20.97 5.47 -16.37
C GLU A 319 -20.69 4.20 -15.55
N TRP A 320 -19.45 4.04 -15.07
CA TRP A 320 -19.07 2.91 -14.22
C TRP A 320 -19.83 2.93 -12.90
N ASN A 321 -19.90 4.08 -12.24
CA ASN A 321 -20.66 4.29 -11.01
C ASN A 321 -22.16 4.01 -11.21
N ALA A 322 -22.74 4.40 -12.34
CA ALA A 322 -24.14 4.12 -12.65
C ALA A 322 -24.43 2.63 -12.86
N LYS A 323 -23.48 1.88 -13.44
CA LYS A 323 -23.61 0.43 -13.68
C LYS A 323 -23.51 -0.38 -12.37
N ASN A 324 -22.69 0.07 -11.42
CA ASN A 324 -22.42 -0.67 -10.16
C ASN A 324 -23.32 -0.28 -8.98
N LYS A 325 -24.23 0.69 -9.15
CA LYS A 325 -25.26 1.03 -8.15
C LYS A 325 -26.53 0.15 -8.23
N LYS A 326 -26.55 -0.87 -9.09
CA LYS A 326 -27.66 -1.84 -9.24
C LYS A 326 -27.39 -3.14 -8.51
#